data_AF-A0A024VNX5-F1
#
_entry.id   AF-A0A024VNX5-F1
#
_cell.length_a   1.000
_cell.length_b   1.000
_cell.length_c   1.000
_cell.angle_alpha   90.00
_cell.angle_beta   90.00
_cell.angle_gamma   90.00
#
_symmetry.space_group_name_H-M   'P 1'
#
loop_
_entity.id
_entity.type
_entity.pdbx_description
1 polymer ?
#
loop_
_entity_poly.entity_id
_entity_poly.type
_entity_poly.pdbx_seq_one_letter_code
_entity_poly.pdbx_strand_id
1 'polypeptide(L)'
;MMAGDKIKVKVSLTNDIGQLLSCIHDIKLDGTCDIIRSLLIAQLALKHRVDKNLDQKIILFIGSPFHVNEKQLINTGKQLKKNNISVDIISFGNIDKNRDKLMMLFESVNNNDNCRFIECPEYENNLSKFVLNSFLNNNDFNIGNIQDDDQLLNAMQLSLEESQHMDKNLNSTNNINTGSNHHTNNITTNNNDLPTIEEIENMKDIDNELKEALILSLREYTEKNKLENKDTTSNNNNNNNESNNNNNESNNNNNESNNNNNESNNNNNE
;
A
#
# COMPACT_ATOMS: atom_id res chain seq x y z
N MET A 1 13.52 21.94 1.03
CA MET A 1 12.44 22.82 1.47
C MET A 1 12.27 23.94 0.47
N MET A 2 11.07 24.05 -0.09
CA MET A 2 10.73 24.99 -1.18
C MET A 2 10.19 26.33 -0.68
N ALA A 3 9.69 26.36 0.56
CA ALA A 3 9.15 27.54 1.21
C ALA A 3 10.17 28.18 2.17
N GLY A 4 10.14 29.50 2.28
CA GLY A 4 11.04 30.30 3.13
C GLY A 4 11.93 31.26 2.32
N ASP A 5 12.74 32.07 3.01
CA ASP A 5 13.62 33.07 2.37
C ASP A 5 14.62 32.47 1.37
N LYS A 6 15.08 31.24 1.64
CA LYS A 6 16.07 30.53 0.82
C LYS A 6 15.68 29.07 0.69
N ILE A 7 15.77 28.55 -0.53
CA ILE A 7 15.58 27.14 -0.82
C ILE A 7 16.78 26.35 -0.30
N LYS A 8 16.51 25.29 0.46
CA LYS A 8 17.52 24.45 1.10
C LYS A 8 17.26 22.99 0.79
N VAL A 9 18.30 22.24 0.42
CA VAL A 9 18.24 20.76 0.37
C VAL A 9 18.39 20.26 1.80
N LYS A 10 17.42 19.47 2.29
CA LYS A 10 17.42 18.96 3.67
C LYS A 10 18.22 17.67 3.79
N VAL A 11 18.00 16.75 2.84
CA VAL A 11 18.64 15.44 2.78
C VAL A 11 18.96 15.15 1.33
N SER A 12 20.16 14.63 1.06
CA SER A 12 20.54 14.10 -0.26
C SER A 12 19.94 12.70 -0.46
N LEU A 13 20.02 12.14 -1.66
CA LEU A 13 19.56 10.76 -1.91
C LEU A 13 20.23 9.79 -0.91
N THR A 14 19.43 9.12 -0.09
CA THR A 14 19.88 8.24 1.00
C THR A 14 18.94 7.05 1.14
N ASN A 15 19.48 5.94 1.63
CA ASN A 15 18.72 4.74 1.99
C ASN A 15 18.36 4.72 3.49
N ASP A 16 18.85 5.68 4.27
CA ASP A 16 18.57 5.78 5.70
C ASP A 16 17.26 6.54 5.96
N ILE A 17 16.24 5.79 6.36
CA ILE A 17 14.92 6.31 6.72
C ILE A 17 15.01 7.19 7.99
N GLY A 18 15.91 6.90 8.92
CA GLY A 18 16.07 7.65 10.18
C GLY A 18 16.51 9.10 9.93
N GLN A 19 17.44 9.30 9.00
CA GLN A 19 17.86 10.64 8.56
C GLN A 19 16.71 11.41 7.91
N LEU A 20 15.89 10.76 7.09
CA LEU A 20 14.71 11.37 6.47
C LEU A 20 13.67 11.80 7.53
N LEU A 21 13.33 10.91 8.46
CA LEU A 21 12.36 11.18 9.53
C LEU A 21 12.79 12.33 10.43
N SER A 22 14.08 12.35 10.82
CA SER A 22 14.66 13.45 11.60
C SER A 22 14.50 14.79 10.87
N CYS A 23 14.78 14.81 9.56
CA CYS A 23 14.66 16.02 8.77
C CYS A 23 13.22 16.49 8.56
N ILE A 24 12.25 15.57 8.54
CA ILE A 24 10.81 15.89 8.48
C ILE A 24 10.36 16.54 9.78
N HIS A 25 10.79 16.02 10.93
CA HIS A 25 10.48 16.60 12.24
C HIS A 25 11.04 18.04 12.38
N ASP A 26 12.19 18.31 11.77
CA ASP A 26 12.85 19.62 11.79
C ASP A 26 12.29 20.63 10.76
N ILE A 27 11.20 20.30 10.05
CA ILE A 27 10.56 21.23 9.10
C ILE A 27 9.72 22.25 9.87
N LYS A 28 10.07 23.53 9.72
CA LYS A 28 9.29 24.65 10.22
C LYS A 28 8.47 25.24 9.07
N LEU A 29 7.27 25.72 9.34
CA LEU A 29 6.45 26.43 8.35
C LEU A 29 6.96 27.87 8.26
N ASP A 30 7.39 28.28 7.06
CA ASP A 30 7.89 29.64 6.86
C ASP A 30 7.82 30.09 5.40
N GLY A 31 7.60 31.39 5.21
CA GLY A 31 7.72 32.13 3.95
C GLY A 31 6.81 31.69 2.80
N THR A 32 7.22 32.10 1.59
CA THR A 32 6.53 31.82 0.33
C THR A 32 7.24 30.72 -0.45
N CYS A 33 6.52 30.04 -1.34
CA CYS A 33 7.06 28.96 -2.17
C CYS A 33 7.64 29.50 -3.49
N ASP A 34 8.90 29.16 -3.79
CA ASP A 34 9.52 29.38 -5.11
C ASP A 34 9.70 28.05 -5.85
N ILE A 35 8.79 27.76 -6.77
CA ILE A 35 8.77 26.49 -7.51
C ILE A 35 9.90 26.41 -8.54
N ILE A 36 10.20 27.50 -9.25
CA ILE A 36 11.19 27.49 -10.34
C ILE A 36 12.56 27.14 -9.78
N ARG A 37 13.01 27.89 -8.77
CA ARG A 37 14.34 27.65 -8.20
C ARG A 37 14.41 26.29 -7.49
N SER A 38 13.30 25.84 -6.90
CA SER A 38 13.22 24.51 -6.28
C SER A 38 13.39 23.37 -7.29
N LEU A 39 12.74 23.45 -8.45
CA LEU A 39 12.89 22.46 -9.52
C LEU A 39 14.32 22.42 -10.08
N LEU A 40 14.96 23.58 -10.25
CA LEU A 40 16.35 23.65 -10.71
C LEU A 40 17.33 23.05 -9.69
N ILE A 41 17.12 23.30 -8.40
CA ILE A 41 17.95 22.70 -7.34
C ILE A 41 17.71 21.19 -7.27
N ALA A 42 16.47 20.73 -7.40
CA ALA A 42 16.14 19.31 -7.45
C ALA A 42 16.82 18.61 -8.64
N GLN A 43 16.84 19.25 -9.82
CA GLN A 43 17.59 18.76 -10.97
C GLN A 43 19.07 18.58 -10.66
N LEU A 44 19.71 19.54 -9.98
CA LEU A 44 21.11 19.43 -9.58
C LEU A 44 21.33 18.27 -8.58
N ALA A 45 20.41 18.09 -7.63
CA ALA A 45 20.48 17.01 -6.66
C ALA A 45 20.42 15.62 -7.33
N LEU A 46 19.57 15.44 -8.34
CA LEU A 46 19.43 14.19 -9.09
C LEU A 46 20.66 13.85 -9.95
N LYS A 47 21.46 14.86 -10.36
CA LYS A 47 22.69 14.65 -11.16
C LYS A 47 23.75 13.85 -10.40
N HIS A 48 23.78 13.94 -9.07
CA HIS A 48 24.76 13.30 -8.20
C HIS A 48 24.27 11.97 -7.59
N ARG A 49 23.26 11.34 -8.20
CA ARG A 49 22.79 10.01 -7.79
C ARG A 49 23.86 8.94 -7.93
N VAL A 50 23.79 7.93 -7.06
CA VAL A 50 24.70 6.78 -7.06
C VAL A 50 24.46 5.92 -8.31
N ASP A 51 23.21 5.53 -8.57
CA ASP A 51 22.85 4.71 -9.71
C ASP A 51 22.37 5.53 -10.91
N LYS A 52 23.15 5.51 -12.00
CA LYS A 52 22.83 6.24 -13.23
C LYS A 52 21.80 5.54 -14.12
N ASN A 53 21.52 4.28 -13.87
CA ASN A 53 20.59 3.45 -14.66
C ASN A 53 19.12 3.64 -14.25
N LEU A 54 18.87 4.14 -13.04
CA LEU A 54 17.51 4.40 -12.58
C LEU A 54 16.90 5.58 -13.33
N ASP A 55 15.57 5.66 -13.42
CA ASP A 55 14.91 6.85 -13.94
C ASP A 55 14.93 7.99 -12.92
N GLN A 56 14.85 9.23 -13.41
CA GLN A 56 14.80 10.41 -12.57
C GLN A 56 13.34 10.84 -12.42
N LYS A 57 12.82 10.79 -11.20
CA LYS A 57 11.46 11.23 -10.90
C LYS A 57 11.45 12.21 -9.74
N ILE A 58 10.73 13.32 -9.91
CA ILE A 58 10.46 14.33 -8.89
C ILE A 58 8.99 14.22 -8.52
N ILE A 59 8.69 14.17 -7.22
CA ILE A 59 7.31 14.26 -6.71
C ILE A 59 7.16 15.63 -6.05
N LEU A 60 6.26 16.45 -6.60
CA LEU A 60 6.06 17.84 -6.23
C LEU A 60 4.73 18.00 -5.50
N PHE A 61 4.80 18.32 -4.20
CA PHE A 61 3.65 18.59 -3.35
C PHE A 61 3.38 20.09 -3.26
N ILE A 62 2.16 20.51 -3.59
CA ILE A 62 1.75 21.92 -3.59
C ILE A 62 0.46 22.07 -2.82
N GLY A 63 0.57 22.68 -1.65
CA GLY A 63 -0.55 22.96 -0.74
C GLY A 63 -0.90 24.44 -0.58
N SER A 64 -0.19 25.34 -1.26
CA SER A 64 -0.32 26.79 -1.10
C SER A 64 -0.36 27.52 -2.45
N PRO A 65 -1.01 28.69 -2.53
CA PRO A 65 -0.99 29.50 -3.73
C PRO A 65 0.41 30.07 -3.98
N PHE A 66 0.85 30.09 -5.23
CA PHE A 66 2.15 30.60 -5.63
C PHE A 66 2.07 31.57 -6.82
N HIS A 67 3.03 32.49 -6.87
CA HIS A 67 3.15 33.44 -7.97
C HIS A 67 4.42 33.16 -8.77
N VAL A 68 4.24 32.83 -10.04
CA VAL A 68 5.31 32.42 -10.95
C VAL A 68 4.99 32.94 -12.35
N ASN A 69 6.03 33.35 -13.09
CA ASN A 69 5.92 33.72 -14.50
C ASN A 69 5.76 32.45 -15.36
N GLU A 70 4.68 32.39 -16.13
CA GLU A 70 4.34 31.27 -17.03
C GLU A 70 5.46 30.94 -18.02
N LYS A 71 6.12 31.95 -18.59
CA LYS A 71 7.21 31.73 -19.56
C LYS A 71 8.39 31.00 -18.92
N GLN A 72 8.73 31.39 -17.69
CA GLN A 72 9.81 30.73 -16.95
C GLN A 72 9.42 29.31 -16.58
N LEU A 73 8.16 29.09 -16.19
CA LEU A 73 7.64 27.77 -15.83
C LEU A 73 7.72 26.79 -17.00
N ILE A 74 7.28 27.21 -18.20
CA ILE A 74 7.38 26.39 -19.43
C ILE A 74 8.84 26.09 -19.77
N ASN A 75 9.72 27.08 -19.65
CA ASN A 75 11.15 26.90 -19.95
C ASN A 75 11.79 25.89 -18.99
N THR A 76 11.48 25.97 -17.70
CA THR A 76 11.92 25.00 -16.70
C THR A 76 11.38 23.60 -17.01
N GLY A 77 10.11 23.48 -17.40
CA GLY A 77 9.54 22.17 -17.75
C GLY A 77 10.20 21.53 -18.97
N LYS A 78 10.43 22.32 -20.03
CA LYS A 78 11.21 21.87 -21.21
C LYS A 78 12.64 21.46 -20.85
N GLN A 79 13.26 22.18 -19.92
CA GLN A 79 14.60 21.83 -19.41
C GLN A 79 14.58 20.48 -18.69
N LEU A 80 13.59 20.21 -17.83
CA LEU A 80 13.44 18.92 -17.14
C LEU A 80 13.22 17.78 -18.15
N LYS A 81 12.35 18.00 -19.15
CA LYS A 81 12.10 17.04 -20.24
C LYS A 81 13.38 16.69 -21.02
N LYS A 82 14.21 17.68 -21.36
CA LYS A 82 15.49 17.46 -22.05
C LYS A 82 16.47 16.58 -21.24
N ASN A 83 16.37 16.61 -19.91
CA ASN A 83 17.22 15.82 -19.02
C ASN A 83 16.59 14.47 -18.64
N ASN A 84 15.49 14.07 -19.29
CA ASN A 84 14.74 12.85 -19.01
C ASN A 84 14.31 12.74 -17.53
N ILE A 85 13.79 13.83 -16.97
CA ILE A 85 13.28 13.89 -15.60
C ILE A 85 11.75 13.95 -15.66
N SER A 86 11.08 12.96 -15.09
CA SER A 86 9.62 12.94 -14.92
C SER A 86 9.23 13.72 -13.67
N VAL A 87 8.10 14.43 -13.70
CA VAL A 87 7.57 15.16 -12.54
C VAL A 87 6.13 14.74 -12.28
N ASP A 88 5.89 14.22 -11.08
CA ASP A 88 4.54 13.97 -10.58
C ASP A 88 4.12 15.15 -9.71
N ILE A 89 2.98 15.76 -10.02
CA ILE A 89 2.48 16.95 -9.34
C ILE A 89 1.25 16.55 -8.53
N ILE A 90 1.30 16.86 -7.24
CA ILE A 90 0.23 16.63 -6.27
C ILE A 90 -0.22 17.98 -5.75
N SER A 91 -1.39 18.43 -6.22
CA SER A 91 -2.03 19.68 -5.82
C SER A 91 -3.09 19.41 -4.77
N PHE A 92 -3.06 20.12 -3.64
CA PHE A 92 -4.05 20.02 -2.58
C PHE A 92 -4.32 21.40 -1.96
N GLY A 93 -5.47 21.56 -1.29
CA GLY A 93 -5.85 22.76 -0.54
C GLY A 93 -6.27 23.97 -1.36
N ASN A 94 -5.52 24.39 -2.39
CA ASN A 94 -5.88 25.53 -3.25
C ASN A 94 -5.84 25.14 -4.73
N ILE A 95 -6.71 24.23 -5.13
CA ILE A 95 -6.70 23.61 -6.46
C ILE A 95 -7.01 24.64 -7.55
N ASP A 96 -8.10 25.39 -7.40
CA ASP A 96 -8.63 26.26 -8.47
C ASP A 96 -7.64 27.34 -8.91
N LYS A 97 -6.92 27.95 -7.97
CA LYS A 97 -5.95 29.02 -8.26
C LYS A 97 -4.64 28.51 -8.86
N ASN A 98 -4.29 27.27 -8.59
CA ASN A 98 -3.01 26.68 -9.00
C ASN A 98 -3.14 25.85 -10.29
N ARG A 99 -4.34 25.35 -10.60
CA ARG A 99 -4.61 24.44 -11.72
C ARG A 99 -3.98 24.88 -13.03
N ASP A 100 -4.29 26.09 -13.49
CA ASP A 100 -3.83 26.57 -14.81
C ASP A 100 -2.30 26.53 -14.94
N LYS A 101 -1.59 27.05 -13.93
CA LYS A 101 -0.13 27.10 -13.92
C LYS A 101 0.48 25.70 -13.82
N LEU A 102 -0.09 24.83 -13.00
CA LEU A 102 0.40 23.47 -12.83
C LEU A 102 0.13 22.60 -14.05
N MET A 103 -0.99 22.82 -14.72
CA MET A 103 -1.31 22.15 -15.98
C MET A 103 -0.29 22.54 -17.06
N MET A 104 0.05 23.83 -17.18
CA MET A 104 1.10 24.29 -18.10
C MET A 104 2.47 23.65 -17.79
N LEU A 105 2.82 23.52 -16.50
CA LEU A 105 4.04 22.82 -16.10
C LEU A 105 3.97 21.35 -16.51
N PHE A 106 2.88 20.66 -16.18
CA PHE A 106 2.66 19.25 -16.49
C PHE A 106 2.81 18.97 -17.99
N GLU A 107 2.10 19.73 -18.84
CA GLU A 107 2.18 19.60 -20.31
C GLU A 107 3.60 19.83 -20.85
N SER A 108 4.33 20.79 -20.27
CA SER A 108 5.69 21.10 -20.71
C SER A 108 6.72 20.03 -20.32
N VAL A 109 6.47 19.28 -19.25
CA VAL A 109 7.36 18.23 -18.72
C VAL A 109 7.02 16.86 -19.30
N ASN A 110 5.73 16.55 -19.49
CA ASN A 110 5.27 15.20 -19.83
C ASN A 110 5.97 14.65 -21.08
N ASN A 111 6.48 13.42 -20.98
CA ASN A 111 7.10 12.69 -22.07
C ASN A 111 6.64 11.23 -22.02
N ASN A 112 5.90 10.79 -23.03
CA ASN A 112 5.38 9.41 -23.12
C ASN A 112 4.56 8.99 -21.89
N ASP A 113 3.76 9.90 -21.33
CA ASP A 113 2.83 9.65 -20.21
C ASP A 113 3.46 9.09 -18.92
N ASN A 114 4.72 9.44 -18.68
CA ASN A 114 5.46 9.04 -17.48
C ASN A 114 5.26 9.96 -16.26
N CYS A 115 4.58 11.11 -16.47
CA CYS A 115 4.28 12.10 -15.45
C CYS A 115 2.85 11.94 -14.98
N ARG A 116 2.60 12.27 -13.72
CA ARG A 116 1.26 12.23 -13.14
C ARG A 116 0.81 13.59 -12.61
N PHE A 117 -0.44 13.93 -12.85
CA PHE A 117 -1.10 15.06 -12.22
C PHE A 117 -2.21 14.55 -11.30
N ILE A 118 -2.12 14.85 -9.99
CA ILE A 118 -3.10 14.47 -8.98
C ILE A 118 -3.62 15.75 -8.33
N GLU A 119 -4.94 15.95 -8.39
CA GLU A 119 -5.63 16.99 -7.65
C GLU A 119 -6.42 16.35 -6.51
N CYS A 120 -6.04 16.67 -5.28
CA CYS A 120 -6.72 16.19 -4.09
C CYS A 120 -7.84 17.17 -3.73
N PRO A 121 -9.12 16.76 -3.81
CA PRO A 121 -10.23 17.62 -3.45
C PRO A 121 -10.24 17.95 -1.96
N GLU A 122 -10.84 19.08 -1.60
CA GLU A 122 -10.84 19.59 -0.21
C GLU A 122 -11.67 18.75 0.76
N TYR A 123 -12.59 17.92 0.27
CA TYR A 123 -13.42 17.05 1.11
C TYR A 123 -12.69 15.79 1.61
N GLU A 124 -11.51 15.50 1.06
CA GLU A 124 -10.77 14.29 1.39
C GLU A 124 -9.91 14.51 2.64
N ASN A 125 -10.24 13.81 3.73
CA ASN A 125 -9.54 13.98 5.01
C ASN A 125 -8.16 13.30 5.05
N ASN A 126 -7.89 12.34 4.16
CA ASN A 126 -6.65 11.57 4.17
C ASN A 126 -5.90 11.66 2.84
N LEU A 127 -5.01 12.65 2.73
CA LEU A 127 -4.19 12.88 1.54
C LEU A 127 -3.35 11.64 1.18
N SER A 128 -2.77 10.95 2.18
CA SER A 128 -1.93 9.78 1.95
C SER A 128 -2.66 8.65 1.22
N LYS A 129 -3.88 8.33 1.66
CA LYS A 129 -4.71 7.27 1.06
C LYS A 129 -5.12 7.65 -0.35
N PHE A 130 -5.57 8.89 -0.55
CA PHE A 130 -5.98 9.37 -1.86
C PHE A 130 -4.84 9.36 -2.89
N VAL A 131 -3.67 9.85 -2.49
CA VAL A 131 -2.48 9.89 -3.34
C VAL A 131 -2.00 8.47 -3.64
N LEU A 132 -1.95 7.58 -2.65
CA LEU A 132 -1.56 6.18 -2.86
C LEU A 132 -2.52 5.45 -3.79
N ASN A 133 -3.83 5.54 -3.53
CA ASN A 133 -4.85 4.94 -4.40
C ASN A 133 -4.79 5.49 -5.81
N SER A 134 -4.58 6.81 -5.93
CA SER A 134 -4.31 7.41 -7.23
C SER A 134 -3.14 6.68 -7.88
N PHE A 135 -1.94 6.69 -7.26
CA PHE A 135 -0.75 6.03 -7.79
C PHE A 135 -0.98 4.59 -8.26
N LEU A 136 -1.75 3.80 -7.49
CA LEU A 136 -2.06 2.41 -7.78
C LEU A 136 -3.13 2.21 -8.87
N ASN A 137 -4.12 3.10 -8.99
CA ASN A 137 -5.26 2.94 -9.88
C ASN A 137 -4.95 3.15 -11.38
N ASN A 138 -3.71 3.51 -11.73
CA ASN A 138 -3.33 3.63 -13.13
C ASN A 138 -2.97 2.26 -13.71
N ASN A 139 -3.96 1.63 -14.34
CA ASN A 139 -3.85 0.77 -15.53
C ASN A 139 -2.94 -0.45 -15.47
N ASP A 140 -3.33 -1.48 -14.71
CA ASP A 140 -3.02 -2.90 -15.03
C ASP A 140 -4.03 -3.89 -14.40
N PHE A 141 -4.82 -3.46 -13.41
CA PHE A 141 -5.95 -4.21 -12.86
C PHE A 141 -7.24 -3.39 -12.95
N ASN A 142 -7.73 -3.17 -14.16
CA ASN A 142 -9.04 -2.56 -14.34
C ASN A 142 -10.14 -3.57 -14.01
N ILE A 143 -10.47 -3.72 -12.71
CA ILE A 143 -11.56 -4.56 -12.20
C ILE A 143 -12.92 -4.14 -12.80
N GLY A 144 -13.03 -2.91 -13.32
CA GLY A 144 -14.24 -2.38 -13.97
C GLY A 144 -14.53 -2.98 -15.34
N ASN A 145 -13.54 -3.61 -16.00
CA ASN A 145 -13.72 -4.22 -17.32
C ASN A 145 -13.97 -5.74 -17.27
N ILE A 146 -13.96 -6.37 -16.08
CA ILE A 146 -14.30 -7.80 -15.94
C ILE A 146 -15.74 -8.08 -16.40
N GLN A 147 -16.62 -7.08 -16.32
CA GLN A 147 -18.01 -7.21 -16.74
C GLN A 147 -18.18 -7.16 -18.26
N ASP A 148 -17.22 -6.56 -18.98
CA ASP A 148 -17.26 -6.34 -20.42
C ASP A 148 -16.36 -7.32 -21.19
N ASP A 149 -15.56 -8.14 -20.49
CA ASP A 149 -14.76 -9.17 -21.12
C ASP A 149 -15.61 -10.42 -21.38
N ASP A 150 -16.33 -10.40 -22.50
CA ASP A 150 -17.12 -11.51 -23.03
C ASP A 150 -16.33 -12.83 -23.03
N GLN A 151 -14.99 -12.79 -23.16
CA GLN A 151 -14.15 -14.00 -23.13
C GLN A 151 -14.05 -14.58 -21.72
N LEU A 152 -13.88 -13.73 -20.71
CA LEU A 152 -13.82 -14.15 -19.30
C LEU A 152 -15.19 -14.65 -18.82
N LEU A 153 -16.27 -13.97 -19.21
CA LEU A 153 -17.63 -14.40 -18.89
C LEU A 153 -17.96 -15.74 -19.54
N ASN A 154 -17.60 -15.92 -20.81
CA ASN A 154 -17.74 -17.19 -21.52
C ASN A 154 -16.86 -18.29 -20.90
N ALA A 155 -15.63 -17.99 -20.48
CA ALA A 155 -14.76 -18.97 -19.83
C ALA A 155 -15.34 -19.45 -18.49
N MET A 156 -15.86 -18.52 -17.68
CA MET A 156 -16.53 -18.85 -16.42
C MET A 156 -17.81 -19.67 -16.64
N GLN A 157 -18.60 -19.31 -17.66
CA GLN A 157 -19.80 -20.05 -18.02
C GLN A 157 -19.48 -21.45 -18.59
N LEU A 158 -18.46 -21.58 -19.44
CA LEU A 158 -18.02 -22.85 -20.01
C LEU A 158 -17.55 -23.81 -18.90
N SER A 159 -16.79 -23.30 -17.91
CA SER A 159 -16.41 -24.09 -16.73
C SER A 159 -17.61 -24.47 -15.85
N LEU A 160 -18.63 -23.62 -15.74
CA LEU A 160 -19.86 -23.94 -15.02
C LEU A 160 -20.69 -25.00 -15.74
N GLU A 161 -20.84 -24.88 -17.07
CA GLU A 161 -21.56 -25.85 -17.91
C GLU A 161 -20.84 -27.19 -18.00
N GLU A 162 -19.51 -27.20 -18.07
CA GLU A 162 -18.72 -28.44 -18.04
C GLU A 162 -18.95 -29.21 -16.73
N SER A 163 -19.04 -28.48 -15.61
CA SER A 163 -19.39 -29.07 -14.32
C SER A 163 -20.83 -29.61 -14.29
N GLN A 164 -21.79 -28.92 -14.93
CA GLN A 164 -23.20 -29.35 -14.98
C GLN A 164 -23.47 -30.49 -15.97
N HIS A 165 -22.69 -30.60 -17.05
CA HIS A 165 -22.80 -31.67 -18.03
C HIS A 165 -22.26 -33.01 -17.52
N MET A 166 -21.34 -32.99 -16.55
CA MET A 166 -20.85 -34.21 -15.89
C MET A 166 -21.89 -34.87 -14.98
N ASP A 167 -22.80 -34.11 -14.38
CA ASP A 167 -23.83 -34.65 -13.47
C ASP A 167 -24.99 -35.35 -14.19
N LYS A 168 -25.27 -35.01 -15.47
CA LYS A 168 -26.41 -35.60 -16.22
C LYS A 168 -26.11 -36.92 -16.91
N ASN A 169 -24.85 -37.24 -17.17
CA ASN A 169 -24.48 -38.44 -17.94
C ASN A 169 -24.38 -39.73 -17.11
N LEU A 170 -24.56 -39.68 -15.79
CA LEU A 170 -24.44 -40.89 -14.94
C LEU A 170 -25.70 -41.77 -14.90
N ASN A 171 -26.83 -41.33 -15.48
CA ASN A 171 -28.13 -42.00 -15.32
C ASN A 171 -28.73 -42.66 -16.57
N SER A 172 -27.98 -42.88 -17.65
CA SER A 172 -28.52 -43.67 -18.78
C SER A 172 -27.47 -44.50 -19.50
N THR A 173 -27.65 -45.82 -19.39
CA THR A 173 -27.23 -46.89 -20.33
C THR A 173 -26.03 -47.73 -19.91
N ASN A 174 -26.35 -48.83 -19.21
CA ASN A 174 -25.69 -50.13 -19.42
C ASN A 174 -25.94 -50.57 -20.88
N ASN A 175 -24.87 -50.96 -21.59
CA ASN A 175 -24.66 -52.29 -22.22
C ASN A 175 -23.98 -52.24 -23.62
N ILE A 176 -22.90 -53.06 -23.73
CA ILE A 176 -22.28 -53.71 -24.91
C ILE A 176 -21.17 -52.96 -25.72
N ASN A 177 -19.94 -53.44 -25.48
CA ASN A 177 -18.74 -53.62 -26.33
C ASN A 177 -18.44 -52.65 -27.48
N THR A 178 -17.23 -52.06 -27.47
CA THR A 178 -16.06 -52.47 -28.31
C THR A 178 -14.87 -51.51 -28.11
N GLY A 179 -13.69 -52.08 -27.83
CA GLY A 179 -12.38 -51.57 -28.26
C GLY A 179 -11.84 -50.26 -27.66
N SER A 180 -10.76 -50.41 -26.88
CA SER A 180 -9.78 -49.38 -26.45
C SER A 180 -10.15 -48.52 -25.23
N ASN A 181 -9.90 -49.10 -24.05
CA ASN A 181 -10.05 -48.44 -22.75
C ASN A 181 -8.78 -47.65 -22.36
N HIS A 182 -8.80 -46.33 -22.53
CA HIS A 182 -8.13 -45.41 -21.62
C HIS A 182 -9.10 -45.14 -20.46
N HIS A 183 -8.83 -45.75 -19.30
CA HIS A 183 -9.76 -45.76 -18.17
C HIS A 183 -9.33 -44.74 -17.12
N THR A 184 -9.92 -43.55 -17.20
CA THR A 184 -10.16 -42.67 -16.06
C THR A 184 -11.28 -43.26 -15.22
N ASN A 185 -11.05 -43.49 -13.93
CA ASN A 185 -12.09 -43.88 -12.99
C ASN A 185 -12.47 -42.72 -12.06
N ASN A 186 -13.74 -42.33 -12.18
CA ASN A 186 -14.48 -41.44 -11.31
C ASN A 186 -14.49 -41.92 -9.85
N ILE A 187 -14.39 -40.98 -8.90
CA ILE A 187 -15.17 -41.01 -7.64
C ILE A 187 -15.74 -39.61 -7.38
N THR A 188 -17.06 -39.55 -7.34
CA THR A 188 -17.89 -38.43 -6.89
C THR A 188 -17.87 -38.33 -5.36
N THR A 189 -17.78 -37.13 -4.77
CA THR A 189 -18.61 -36.68 -3.63
C THR A 189 -18.36 -35.22 -3.22
N ASN A 190 -19.44 -34.44 -3.25
CA ASN A 190 -19.82 -33.28 -2.45
C ASN A 190 -18.75 -32.48 -1.65
N ASN A 191 -18.64 -31.20 -2.02
CA ASN A 191 -18.51 -30.00 -1.18
C ASN A 191 -17.90 -30.14 0.24
N ASN A 192 -16.68 -29.60 0.37
CA ASN A 192 -16.02 -29.09 1.59
C ASN A 192 -15.34 -30.02 2.59
N ASP A 193 -15.23 -31.33 2.35
CA ASP A 193 -14.39 -32.18 3.21
C ASP A 193 -13.00 -32.42 2.60
N LEU A 194 -11.97 -32.16 3.41
CA LEU A 194 -10.57 -32.46 3.09
C LEU A 194 -10.43 -33.98 2.86
N PRO A 195 -9.83 -34.45 1.73
CA PRO A 195 -9.81 -35.87 1.36
C PRO A 195 -9.14 -36.73 2.44
N THR A 196 -9.64 -37.93 2.68
CA THR A 196 -9.04 -38.81 3.70
C THR A 196 -7.72 -39.41 3.20
N ILE A 197 -6.82 -39.77 4.13
CA ILE A 197 -5.53 -40.40 3.78
C ILE A 197 -5.75 -41.68 2.95
N GLU A 198 -6.80 -42.44 3.26
CA GLU A 198 -7.17 -43.67 2.57
C GLU A 198 -7.69 -43.40 1.14
N GLU A 199 -8.34 -42.27 0.89
CA GLU A 199 -8.74 -41.86 -0.47
C GLU A 199 -7.54 -41.51 -1.33
N ILE A 200 -6.52 -40.85 -0.77
CA ILE A 200 -5.29 -40.45 -1.47
C ILE A 200 -4.42 -41.66 -1.79
N GLU A 201 -4.34 -42.64 -0.88
CA GLU A 201 -3.63 -43.90 -1.14
C GLU A 201 -4.27 -44.70 -2.29
N ASN A 202 -5.60 -44.66 -2.40
CA ASN A 202 -6.37 -45.40 -3.40
C ASN A 202 -6.47 -44.72 -4.78
N MET A 203 -5.97 -43.48 -4.95
CA MET A 203 -5.90 -42.81 -6.26
C MET A 203 -4.91 -43.52 -7.18
N LYS A 204 -5.37 -44.12 -8.28
CA LYS A 204 -4.48 -44.92 -9.17
C LYS A 204 -3.63 -44.10 -10.14
N ASP A 205 -3.98 -42.83 -10.34
CA ASP A 205 -3.44 -42.01 -11.42
C ASP A 205 -2.39 -40.98 -10.94
N ILE A 206 -1.85 -41.16 -9.73
CA ILE A 206 -0.89 -40.25 -9.10
C ILE A 206 0.38 -41.01 -8.71
N ASP A 207 1.55 -40.45 -9.03
CA ASP A 207 2.85 -41.01 -8.68
C ASP A 207 3.01 -41.14 -7.16
N ASN A 208 3.70 -42.19 -6.70
CA ASN A 208 3.83 -42.50 -5.28
C ASN A 208 4.47 -41.35 -4.48
N GLU A 209 5.40 -40.62 -5.09
CA GLU A 209 6.04 -39.44 -4.50
C GLU A 209 5.03 -38.30 -4.25
N LEU A 210 4.10 -38.09 -5.18
CA LEU A 210 3.08 -37.05 -5.07
C LEU A 210 1.99 -37.44 -4.06
N LYS A 211 1.67 -38.74 -3.94
CA LYS A 211 0.81 -39.26 -2.86
C LYS A 211 1.42 -39.02 -1.49
N GLU A 212 2.70 -39.33 -1.31
CA GLU A 212 3.40 -39.11 -0.05
C GLU A 212 3.44 -37.63 0.33
N ALA A 213 3.67 -36.73 -0.64
CA ALA A 213 3.65 -35.28 -0.42
C ALA A 213 2.27 -34.75 0.01
N LEU A 214 1.20 -35.26 -0.60
CA LEU A 214 -0.17 -34.92 -0.23
C LEU A 214 -0.51 -35.42 1.18
N ILE A 215 -0.19 -36.67 1.49
CA ILE A 215 -0.42 -37.26 2.81
C ILE A 215 0.37 -36.50 3.89
N LEU A 216 1.61 -36.11 3.61
CA LEU A 216 2.44 -35.33 4.53
C LEU A 216 1.82 -33.94 4.81
N SER A 217 1.33 -33.28 3.76
CA SER A 217 0.67 -31.96 3.87
C SER A 217 -0.65 -32.04 4.66
N LEU A 218 -1.44 -33.09 4.47
CA LEU A 218 -2.67 -33.31 5.24
C LEU A 218 -2.39 -33.61 6.73
N ARG A 219 -1.35 -34.40 7.03
CA ARG A 219 -0.92 -34.63 8.42
C ARG A 219 -0.47 -33.34 9.08
N GLU A 220 0.33 -32.52 8.38
CA GLU A 220 0.80 -31.23 8.92
C GLU A 220 -0.37 -30.26 9.19
N TYR A 221 -1.36 -30.21 8.28
CA TYR A 221 -2.57 -29.39 8.46
C TYR A 221 -3.40 -29.82 9.68
N THR A 222 -3.58 -31.14 9.86
CA THR A 222 -4.33 -31.67 11.01
C THR A 222 -3.58 -31.52 12.34
N GLU A 223 -2.25 -31.56 12.34
CA GLU A 223 -1.43 -31.31 13.53
C GLU A 223 -1.48 -29.84 13.97
N LYS A 224 -1.37 -28.89 13.03
CA LYS A 224 -1.49 -27.45 13.32
C LYS A 224 -2.85 -27.10 13.95
N ASN A 225 -3.93 -27.64 13.40
CA ASN A 225 -5.28 -27.40 13.92
C ASN A 225 -5.55 -28.06 15.30
N LYS A 226 -4.77 -29.10 15.66
CA LYS A 226 -4.86 -29.75 16.98
C LYS A 226 -4.05 -29.01 18.06
N LEU A 227 -3.02 -28.28 17.68
CA LEU A 227 -2.23 -27.42 18.56
C LEU A 227 -2.98 -26.13 18.92
N GLU A 228 -3.65 -25.47 17.96
CA GLU A 228 -4.42 -24.24 18.21
C GLU A 228 -5.64 -24.44 19.13
N ASN A 229 -6.24 -25.64 19.17
CA ASN A 229 -7.41 -25.93 20.00
C ASN A 229 -7.09 -26.32 21.47
N LYS A 230 -5.80 -26.43 21.84
CA LYS A 230 -5.42 -26.77 23.24
C LYS A 230 -5.23 -25.56 24.15
N ASP A 231 -4.99 -24.37 23.60
CA ASP A 231 -4.74 -23.16 24.39
C ASP A 231 -6.03 -22.43 24.85
N THR A 232 -7.21 -22.83 24.37
CA THR A 232 -8.49 -22.16 24.65
C THR A 232 -9.43 -22.90 25.60
N THR A 233 -9.08 -24.11 26.08
CA THR A 233 -9.95 -24.92 26.94
C THR A 233 -9.37 -25.16 28.33
N SER A 234 -9.04 -24.08 29.06
CA SER A 234 -8.83 -24.09 30.51
C SER A 234 -9.12 -22.72 31.11
N ASN A 235 -10.38 -22.29 31.06
CA ASN A 235 -11.00 -21.43 32.08
C ASN A 235 -12.43 -21.09 31.67
N ASN A 236 -13.38 -21.95 32.03
CA ASN A 236 -14.72 -21.51 32.42
C ASN A 236 -15.50 -22.70 32.99
N ASN A 237 -15.47 -22.83 34.31
CA ASN A 237 -16.59 -23.31 35.14
C ASN A 237 -16.21 -23.15 36.61
N ASN A 238 -16.73 -22.11 37.26
CA ASN A 238 -17.47 -22.24 38.53
C ASN A 238 -18.09 -20.91 38.96
N ASN A 239 -19.41 -20.98 39.20
CA ASN A 239 -20.25 -19.96 39.81
C ASN A 239 -20.04 -19.88 41.34
N ASN A 240 -20.32 -18.70 41.87
CA ASN A 240 -20.87 -18.39 43.21
C ASN A 240 -20.05 -18.74 44.46
N ASN A 241 -19.55 -17.71 45.18
CA ASN A 241 -20.05 -17.27 46.50
C ASN A 241 -19.05 -16.34 47.23
N GLU A 242 -19.59 -15.54 48.16
CA GLU A 242 -18.94 -14.73 49.21
C GLU A 242 -18.36 -13.37 48.77
N SER A 243 -19.01 -12.23 49.07
CA SER A 243 -19.22 -11.57 50.38
C SER A 243 -17.99 -10.88 50.95
N ASN A 244 -18.11 -9.54 51.08
CA ASN A 244 -17.54 -8.67 52.12
C ASN A 244 -16.03 -8.67 52.40
N ASN A 245 -15.35 -7.59 52.00
CA ASN A 245 -14.71 -6.62 52.91
C ASN A 245 -14.13 -5.48 52.03
N ASN A 246 -14.69 -4.27 52.08
CA ASN A 246 -14.38 -3.18 53.00
C ASN A 246 -12.94 -2.63 52.94
N ASN A 247 -12.91 -1.31 52.71
CA ASN A 247 -11.99 -0.30 53.26
C ASN A 247 -10.62 -0.19 52.59
N ASN A 248 -10.42 0.90 51.83
CA ASN A 248 -9.88 2.19 52.31
C ASN A 248 -8.38 2.09 52.58
N GLU A 249 -7.59 2.72 51.71
CA GLU A 249 -6.60 3.68 52.19
C GLU A 249 -6.41 4.77 51.13
N SER A 250 -6.90 5.96 51.50
CA SER A 250 -6.52 7.23 50.91
C SER A 250 -5.21 7.71 51.54
N ASN A 251 -4.60 8.67 50.84
CA ASN A 251 -3.86 9.82 51.36
C ASN A 251 -2.33 9.75 51.53
N ASN A 252 -1.77 10.89 51.08
CA ASN A 252 -0.71 11.69 51.68
C ASN A 252 0.73 11.20 51.45
N ASN A 253 1.70 12.03 51.02
CA ASN A 253 2.01 13.44 51.32
C ASN A 253 2.86 14.02 50.16
N ASN A 254 2.65 15.26 49.67
CA ASN A 254 3.06 16.58 50.20
C ASN A 254 4.58 16.87 50.25
N ASN A 255 4.94 17.92 49.50
CA ASN A 255 5.86 19.05 49.78
C ASN A 255 7.33 18.83 50.15
N GLU A 256 8.20 19.51 49.39
CA GLU A 256 9.09 20.63 49.81
C GLU A 256 9.76 21.18 48.52
N SER A 257 9.53 22.41 48.05
CA SER A 257 9.91 23.73 48.58
C SER A 257 11.42 24.04 48.60
N ASN A 258 11.77 25.02 47.78
CA ASN A 258 12.66 26.17 48.04
C ASN A 258 14.16 26.17 47.72
N ASN A 259 14.56 27.42 47.37
CA ASN A 259 15.86 28.09 47.42
C ASN A 259 16.75 27.98 46.16
N ASN A 260 17.39 29.04 45.64
CA ASN A 260 17.47 30.45 46.04
C ASN A 260 18.28 31.27 45.01
N ASN A 261 18.26 32.61 45.19
CA ASN A 261 19.21 33.65 44.72
C ASN A 261 18.96 34.19 43.30
N ASN A 262 18.55 35.43 43.03
CA ASN A 262 18.78 36.77 43.62
C ASN A 262 20.19 37.35 43.38
N GLU A 263 20.19 38.66 43.06
CA GLU A 263 21.29 39.60 42.75
C GLU A 263 21.71 39.73 41.27
N SER A 264 22.07 40.88 40.71
CA SER A 264 21.90 42.32 40.96
C SER A 264 22.74 43.03 39.88
N ASN A 265 22.33 44.25 39.52
CA ASN A 265 23.18 45.37 39.09
C ASN A 265 23.79 45.46 37.66
N ASN A 266 23.31 46.53 37.01
CA ASN A 266 24.06 47.71 36.54
C ASN A 266 24.55 47.82 35.08
N ASN A 267 24.08 48.95 34.53
CA ASN A 267 24.80 50.02 33.83
C ASN A 267 25.01 49.93 32.30
N ASN A 268 24.35 50.90 31.64
CA ASN A 268 24.91 51.93 30.76
C ASN A 268 25.90 51.49 29.67
N ASN A 269 25.58 51.80 28.41
CA ASN A 269 26.15 52.98 27.74
C ASN A 269 25.57 53.16 26.33
N GLU A 270 25.39 54.46 26.01
CA GLU A 270 25.37 55.14 24.69
C GLU A 270 24.31 54.79 23.65
#